data_AF-A0AAV1SDT6-F1
#
_entry.id   AF-A0AAV1SDT6-F1
#
_cell.length_a   1.000
_cell.length_b   1.000
_cell.length_c   1.000
_cell.angle_alpha   90.00
_cell.angle_beta   90.00
_cell.angle_gamma   90.00
#
_symmetry.space_group_name_H-M   'P 1'
#
loop_
_entity.id
_entity.type
_entity.pdbx_description
1 polymer ?
#
loop_
_entity_poly.entity_id
_entity_poly.type
_entity_poly.pdbx_seq_one_letter_code
_entity_poly.pdbx_strand_id
1 'polypeptide(L)'
;MGRYEQGLHGCMTTQKKLTPEEPSGFVFQTCAITGSGKAYLGRAWGPYSTVVIHNSFLSDVIDPVGWDAWRYPKHEANFTYAEINNKGPGADTSKRVPWLEKPGDPQLAKFLNISYIDEDGWLAKLPMVS
;
A
#
# COMPACT_ATOMS: atom_id res chain seq x y z
N MET A 1 7.41 26.40 -6.83
CA MET A 1 7.87 25.25 -6.02
C MET A 1 7.31 25.40 -4.62
N GLY A 2 6.52 24.43 -4.16
CA GLY A 2 5.80 24.48 -2.88
C GLY A 2 6.76 24.49 -1.69
N ARG A 3 6.51 25.39 -0.74
CA ARG A 3 7.24 25.53 0.51
C ARG A 3 6.76 24.46 1.48
N TYR A 4 7.36 23.27 1.46
CA TYR A 4 7.20 22.32 2.56
C TYR A 4 8.33 22.55 3.56
N GLU A 5 7.99 22.58 4.85
CA GLU A 5 8.99 22.69 5.92
C GLU A 5 9.97 21.53 5.85
N GLN A 6 11.27 21.83 6.01
CA GLN A 6 12.31 20.82 6.00
C GLN A 6 12.04 19.80 7.13
N GLY A 7 11.93 18.52 6.77
CA GLY A 7 11.74 17.41 7.71
C GLY A 7 10.39 16.68 7.62
N LEU A 8 9.42 17.17 6.84
CA LEU A 8 8.16 16.46 6.62
C LEU A 8 8.29 15.42 5.51
N HIS A 9 8.13 14.14 5.85
CA HIS A 9 8.02 13.08 4.86
C HIS A 9 6.64 13.14 4.19
N GLY A 10 6.61 12.96 2.87
CA GLY A 10 5.38 12.73 2.13
C GLY A 10 4.71 11.42 2.53
N CYS A 11 3.47 11.23 2.09
CA CYS A 11 2.78 9.96 2.28
C CYS A 11 1.99 9.65 1.01
N MET A 12 2.23 8.49 0.41
CA MET A 12 1.62 8.15 -0.86
C MET A 12 0.16 7.72 -0.73
N THR A 13 -0.18 6.99 0.33
CA THR A 13 -1.53 6.43 0.52
C THR A 13 -2.10 6.79 1.89
N THR A 14 -3.40 7.07 1.92
CA THR A 14 -4.18 7.30 3.14
C THR A 14 -5.49 6.53 3.05
N GLN A 15 -5.43 5.21 3.15
CA GLN A 15 -6.61 4.36 3.00
C GLN A 15 -7.43 4.40 4.30
N LYS A 16 -8.75 4.57 4.16
CA LYS A 16 -9.71 4.59 5.28
C LYS A 16 -10.71 3.45 5.13
N LYS A 17 -10.44 2.35 5.82
CA LYS A 17 -11.35 1.23 6.05
C LYS A 17 -11.79 1.22 7.51
N LEU A 18 -13.10 1.20 7.74
CA LEU A 18 -13.68 1.42 9.07
C LEU A 18 -13.99 0.13 9.82
N THR A 19 -14.30 -0.96 9.11
CA THR A 19 -14.61 -2.27 9.70
C THR A 19 -13.82 -3.37 9.00
N PRO A 20 -13.58 -4.53 9.63
CA PRO A 20 -12.84 -5.62 8.99
C PRO A 20 -13.57 -6.21 7.77
N GLU A 21 -14.90 -6.21 7.79
CA GLU A 21 -15.77 -6.78 6.76
C GLU A 21 -15.90 -5.90 5.51
N GLU A 22 -15.52 -4.63 5.59
CA GLU A 22 -15.62 -3.70 4.46
C GLU A 22 -14.72 -4.21 3.29
N PRO A 23 -15.29 -4.49 2.10
CA PRO A 23 -14.56 -5.06 0.97
C PRO A 23 -13.76 -3.98 0.22
N SER A 24 -12.94 -3.23 0.94
CA SER A 24 -12.16 -2.10 0.40
C SER A 24 -10.67 -2.21 0.75
N GLY A 25 -9.84 -1.50 -0.01
CA GLY A 25 -8.38 -1.63 0.02
C GLY A 25 -7.75 -0.97 -1.21
N PHE A 26 -6.48 -0.61 -1.11
CA PHE A 26 -5.69 -0.19 -2.28
C PHE A 26 -4.69 -1.27 -2.66
N VAL A 27 -4.65 -1.64 -3.93
CA VAL A 27 -3.68 -2.60 -4.48
C VAL A 27 -2.92 -1.93 -5.61
N PHE A 28 -1.60 -1.89 -5.48
CA PHE A 28 -0.69 -1.40 -6.51
C PHE A 28 0.08 -2.59 -7.06
N GLN A 29 -0.26 -3.01 -8.29
CA GLN A 29 0.30 -4.17 -8.96
C GLN A 29 1.08 -3.72 -10.20
N THR A 30 2.35 -4.13 -10.32
CA THR A 30 3.19 -3.83 -11.50
C THR A 30 3.31 -2.32 -11.75
N CYS A 31 3.51 -1.54 -10.69
CA CYS A 31 3.68 -0.09 -10.75
C CYS A 31 5.16 0.32 -10.64
N ALA A 32 5.47 1.55 -11.03
CA ALA A 32 6.74 2.21 -10.73
C ALA A 32 6.50 3.38 -9.77
N ILE A 33 6.95 3.23 -8.54
CA ILE A 33 6.82 4.21 -7.46
C ILE A 33 8.10 5.03 -7.39
N THR A 34 8.03 6.25 -7.92
CA THR A 34 9.16 7.18 -8.08
C THR A 34 8.78 8.60 -7.67
N GLY A 35 9.77 9.47 -7.46
CA GLY A 35 9.51 10.87 -7.12
C GLY A 35 10.74 11.63 -6.68
N SER A 36 10.52 12.69 -5.89
CA SER A 36 11.57 13.49 -5.26
C SER A 36 11.25 13.68 -3.77
N GLY A 37 12.29 13.79 -2.94
CA GLY A 37 12.14 13.89 -1.48
C GLY A 37 12.01 12.52 -0.81
N LYS A 38 11.51 12.50 0.43
CA LYS A 38 11.27 11.28 1.20
C LYS A 38 9.78 11.12 1.49
N ALA A 39 9.27 9.90 1.39
CA ALA A 39 7.88 9.59 1.63
C ALA A 39 7.67 8.20 2.25
N TYR A 40 6.63 8.07 3.07
CA TYR A 40 6.06 6.77 3.43
C TYR A 40 5.20 6.24 2.28
N LEU A 41 5.16 4.92 2.13
CA LEU A 41 4.20 4.20 1.28
C LEU A 41 2.76 4.48 1.70
N GLY A 42 2.52 4.66 2.98
CA GLY A 42 1.18 4.93 3.46
C GLY A 42 1.09 5.26 4.93
N ARG A 43 -0.07 5.81 5.31
CA ARG A 43 -0.45 5.98 6.70
C ARG A 43 -1.93 5.65 6.93
N ALA A 44 -2.23 5.07 8.09
CA ALA A 44 -3.57 4.56 8.38
C ALA A 44 -4.56 5.70 8.66
N TRP A 45 -5.51 5.94 7.74
CA TRP A 45 -6.62 6.88 7.97
C TRP A 45 -7.85 6.22 8.59
N GLY A 46 -7.95 4.88 8.53
CA GLY A 46 -8.96 4.10 9.22
C GLY A 46 -8.33 2.99 10.08
N PRO A 47 -9.08 2.47 11.06
CA PRO A 47 -8.58 1.46 12.01
C PRO A 47 -8.28 0.09 11.37
N TYR A 48 -8.76 -0.18 10.15
CA TYR A 48 -8.52 -1.42 9.41
C TYR A 48 -7.85 -1.14 8.06
N SER A 49 -7.02 -0.09 7.99
CA SER A 49 -6.43 0.38 6.74
C SER A 49 -5.72 -0.75 5.98
N THR A 50 -6.01 -0.88 4.69
CA THR A 50 -5.55 -1.98 3.84
C THR A 50 -4.87 -1.44 2.59
N VAL A 51 -3.58 -1.73 2.43
CA VAL A 51 -2.77 -1.33 1.25
C VAL A 51 -1.78 -2.45 0.90
N VAL A 52 -1.81 -2.90 -0.35
CA VAL A 52 -0.91 -3.94 -0.87
C VAL A 52 -0.08 -3.36 -2.02
N ILE A 53 1.24 -3.48 -1.95
CA ILE A 53 2.18 -3.14 -3.02
C ILE A 53 2.81 -4.44 -3.52
N HIS A 54 2.50 -4.86 -4.74
CA HIS A 54 2.94 -6.13 -5.30
C HIS A 54 3.64 -5.96 -6.65
N ASN A 55 4.74 -6.70 -6.83
CA ASN A 55 5.49 -6.79 -8.08
C ASN A 55 5.85 -5.42 -8.69
N SER A 56 6.16 -4.45 -7.83
CA SER A 56 6.35 -3.06 -8.22
C SER A 56 7.80 -2.61 -8.01
N PHE A 57 8.22 -1.58 -8.74
CA PHE A 57 9.50 -0.90 -8.52
C PHE A 57 9.33 0.22 -7.49
N LEU A 58 10.22 0.26 -6.49
CA LEU A 58 10.28 1.27 -5.43
C LEU A 58 11.62 1.99 -5.52
N SER A 59 11.61 3.26 -5.89
CA SER A 59 12.82 4.10 -5.85
C SER A 59 13.22 4.46 -4.41
N ASP A 60 14.37 5.10 -4.25
CA ASP A 60 14.95 5.46 -2.96
C ASP A 60 14.23 6.62 -2.27
N VAL A 61 13.15 7.14 -2.85
CA VAL A 61 12.26 8.11 -2.21
C VAL A 61 11.49 7.52 -1.03
N ILE A 62 11.38 6.19 -0.97
CA ILE A 62 10.67 5.51 0.11
C ILE A 62 11.51 5.54 1.39
N ASP A 63 10.90 6.04 2.46
CA ASP A 63 11.51 6.01 3.78
C ASP A 63 11.68 4.57 4.27
N PRO A 64 12.82 4.19 4.89
CA PRO A 64 13.05 2.83 5.35
C PRO A 64 11.99 2.27 6.31
N VAL A 65 11.33 3.12 7.13
CA VAL A 65 10.21 2.71 8.00
C VAL A 65 8.98 2.32 7.18
N GLY A 66 8.80 2.94 6.02
CA GLY A 66 7.82 2.61 4.99
C GLY A 66 6.39 3.02 5.31
N TRP A 67 5.91 2.80 6.53
CA TRP A 67 4.51 2.96 6.89
C TRP A 67 4.32 3.67 8.24
N ASP A 68 3.20 4.37 8.39
CA ASP A 68 2.86 5.11 9.60
C ASP A 68 1.46 4.72 10.12
N ALA A 69 1.36 4.36 11.41
CA ALA A 69 0.08 4.07 12.05
C ALA A 69 -0.80 5.33 12.25
N TRP A 70 -0.20 6.52 12.10
CA TRP A 70 -0.81 7.84 12.21
C TRP A 70 -1.66 8.02 13.47
N ARG A 71 -3.00 7.92 13.35
CA ARG A 71 -3.94 8.12 14.47
C ARG A 71 -4.32 6.83 15.19
N TYR A 72 -3.77 5.70 14.77
CA TYR A 72 -4.12 4.37 15.26
C TYR A 72 -2.93 3.58 15.83
N PRO A 73 -2.03 4.19 16.64
CA PRO A 73 -0.99 3.42 17.31
C PRO A 73 -1.64 2.42 18.27
N LYS A 74 -1.04 1.22 18.41
CA LYS A 74 -1.57 0.05 19.14
C LYS A 74 -2.75 -0.68 18.48
N HIS A 75 -3.19 -0.24 17.30
CA HIS A 75 -4.20 -0.92 16.49
C HIS A 75 -3.59 -1.58 15.25
N GLU A 76 -2.27 -1.67 15.16
CA GLU A 76 -1.57 -2.07 13.94
C GLU A 76 -1.83 -3.53 13.54
N ALA A 77 -2.21 -4.37 14.50
CA ALA A 77 -2.67 -5.74 14.25
C ALA A 77 -3.96 -5.82 13.42
N ASN A 78 -4.68 -4.70 13.23
CA ASN A 78 -5.89 -4.63 12.41
C ASN A 78 -5.61 -4.14 10.98
N PHE A 79 -4.40 -3.62 10.71
CA PHE A 79 -4.04 -3.16 9.37
C PHE A 79 -3.71 -4.35 8.47
N THR A 80 -3.73 -4.11 7.17
CA THR A 80 -3.20 -5.06 6.19
C THR A 80 -2.29 -4.29 5.24
N TYR A 81 -1.03 -4.11 5.64
CA TYR A 81 0.00 -3.48 4.81
C TYR A 81 1.01 -4.53 4.36
N ALA A 82 1.11 -4.72 3.05
CA ALA A 82 1.97 -5.76 2.48
C ALA A 82 2.84 -5.22 1.35
N GLU A 83 4.10 -5.65 1.33
CA GLU A 83 5.06 -5.45 0.25
C GLU A 83 5.51 -6.82 -0.28
N ILE A 84 5.17 -7.16 -1.52
CA ILE A 84 5.35 -8.51 -2.07
C ILE A 84 6.13 -8.41 -3.38
N ASN A 85 7.26 -9.11 -3.50
CA ASN A 85 8.05 -9.20 -4.73
C ASN A 85 8.44 -7.84 -5.35
N ASN A 86 8.52 -6.79 -4.53
CA ASN A 86 8.93 -5.46 -4.99
C ASN A 86 10.44 -5.41 -5.21
N LYS A 87 10.88 -4.51 -6.10
CA LYS A 87 12.29 -4.34 -6.47
C LYS A 87 12.69 -2.87 -6.42
N GLY A 88 13.99 -2.61 -6.44
CA GLY A 88 14.54 -1.25 -6.45
C GLY A 88 15.07 -0.82 -5.09
N PRO A 89 15.74 0.34 -5.03
CA PRO A 89 16.46 0.77 -3.83
C PRO A 89 15.56 1.10 -2.63
N GLY A 90 14.27 1.39 -2.85
CA GLY A 90 13.29 1.57 -1.78
C GLY A 90 12.61 0.29 -1.30
N ALA A 91 12.89 -0.86 -1.92
CA ALA A 91 12.20 -2.12 -1.63
C ALA A 91 12.80 -2.93 -0.46
N ASP A 92 13.90 -2.47 0.15
CA ASP A 92 14.45 -3.13 1.33
C ASP A 92 13.50 -2.98 2.52
N THR A 93 13.01 -4.13 3.02
CA THR A 93 12.07 -4.20 4.14
C THR A 93 12.74 -4.40 5.49
N SER A 94 14.08 -4.52 5.56
CA SER A 94 14.83 -4.83 6.80
C SER A 94 14.63 -3.82 7.93
N LYS A 95 14.21 -2.59 7.60
CA LYS A 95 13.95 -1.49 8.54
C LYS A 95 12.48 -1.09 8.63
N ARG A 96 11.58 -1.84 7.98
CA ARG A 96 10.15 -1.54 8.00
C ARG A 96 9.60 -1.68 9.41
N VAL A 97 8.47 -1.03 9.62
CA VAL A 97 7.63 -1.25 10.79
C VAL A 97 7.43 -2.76 11.06
N PRO A 98 7.41 -3.19 12.33
CA PRO A 98 7.37 -4.61 12.68
C PRO A 98 6.03 -5.30 12.40
N TRP A 99 5.00 -4.51 12.10
CA TRP A 99 3.64 -4.94 11.81
C TRP A 99 3.35 -5.01 10.30
N LEU A 100 4.37 -4.94 9.44
CA LEU A 100 4.25 -5.27 8.03
C LEU A 100 3.84 -6.74 7.86
N GLU A 101 2.90 -7.00 6.96
CA GLU A 101 2.45 -8.35 6.67
C GLU A 101 3.57 -9.22 6.11
N LYS A 102 3.58 -10.49 6.52
CA LYS A 102 4.59 -11.44 6.08
C LYS A 102 4.29 -11.87 4.64
N PRO A 103 5.32 -11.96 3.76
CA PRO A 103 5.16 -12.58 2.46
C PRO A 103 4.59 -14.00 2.59
N GLY A 104 3.57 -14.31 1.79
CA GLY A 104 2.94 -15.63 1.76
C GLY A 104 1.77 -15.82 2.73
N ASP A 105 1.35 -14.77 3.46
CA ASP A 105 0.09 -14.85 4.22
C ASP A 105 -1.09 -15.18 3.28
N PRO A 106 -1.86 -16.26 3.53
CA PRO A 106 -3.01 -16.64 2.71
C PRO A 106 -4.05 -15.52 2.55
N GLN A 107 -4.16 -14.60 3.51
CA GLN A 107 -5.11 -13.49 3.42
C GLN A 107 -4.79 -12.55 2.26
N LEU A 108 -3.53 -12.53 1.79
CA LEU A 108 -3.08 -11.63 0.72
C LEU A 108 -3.53 -12.11 -0.66
N ALA A 109 -3.77 -13.42 -0.83
CA ALA A 109 -4.14 -14.01 -2.12
C ALA A 109 -5.41 -13.39 -2.71
N LYS A 110 -6.37 -12.99 -1.86
CA LYS A 110 -7.61 -12.35 -2.30
C LYS A 110 -7.37 -11.01 -3.00
N PHE A 111 -6.39 -10.21 -2.53
CA PHE A 111 -6.09 -8.89 -3.09
C PHE A 111 -5.37 -8.98 -4.45
N LEU A 112 -4.70 -10.10 -4.72
CA LEU A 112 -3.95 -10.34 -5.95
C LEU A 112 -4.80 -11.05 -7.02
N ASN A 113 -6.03 -11.42 -6.70
CA ASN A 113 -6.99 -12.00 -7.65
C ASN A 113 -7.79 -10.88 -8.33
N ILE A 114 -8.01 -10.97 -9.63
CA ILE A 114 -8.81 -10.00 -10.39
C ILE A 114 -10.25 -9.89 -9.85
N SER A 115 -10.78 -10.97 -9.27
CA SER A 115 -12.10 -10.98 -8.64
C SER A 115 -12.24 -9.97 -7.50
N TYR A 116 -11.12 -9.46 -6.97
CA TYR A 116 -11.14 -8.40 -5.95
C TYR A 116 -11.83 -7.11 -6.43
N ILE A 117 -11.72 -6.79 -7.72
CA ILE A 117 -12.34 -5.60 -8.32
C ILE A 117 -13.39 -5.93 -9.37
N ASP A 118 -13.53 -7.20 -9.76
CA ASP A 118 -14.32 -7.64 -10.90
C ASP A 118 -15.29 -8.77 -10.54
N GLU A 119 -15.87 -8.71 -9.33
CA GLU A 119 -16.79 -9.76 -8.84
C GLU A 119 -18.01 -9.96 -9.75
N ASP A 120 -18.53 -8.89 -10.35
CA ASP A 120 -19.67 -8.89 -11.29
C ASP A 120 -19.25 -8.99 -12.77
N GLY A 121 -17.96 -9.18 -13.05
CA GLY A 121 -17.40 -9.39 -14.38
C GLY A 121 -17.57 -8.18 -15.31
N TRP A 122 -17.52 -6.96 -14.78
CA TRP A 122 -17.62 -5.73 -15.57
C TRP A 122 -16.42 -5.52 -16.50
N LEU A 123 -15.23 -6.01 -16.16
CA LEU A 123 -14.04 -5.86 -17.00
C LEU A 123 -14.23 -6.52 -18.37
N ALA A 124 -14.84 -7.70 -18.41
CA ALA A 124 -15.14 -8.41 -19.66
C ALA A 124 -16.21 -7.71 -20.51
N LYS A 125 -16.96 -6.77 -19.93
CA LYS A 125 -18.02 -5.99 -20.59
C LYS A 125 -17.54 -4.64 -21.09
N LEU A 126 -16.26 -4.31 -20.92
CA LEU A 126 -15.68 -3.06 -21.41
C LEU A 126 -15.73 -2.99 -22.94
N PRO A 127 -16.02 -1.81 -23.51
CA PRO A 127 -15.99 -1.65 -24.95
C PRO A 127 -14.57 -1.87 -25.47
N MET A 128 -14.43 -2.69 -26.53
CA MET A 128 -13.15 -2.82 -27.23
C MET A 128 -12.86 -1.51 -27.94
N VAL A 129 -11.79 -0.83 -27.51
CA VAL A 129 -11.25 0.32 -28.24
C VAL A 129 -10.35 -0.24 -29.35
N SER A 130 -10.85 -0.18 -30.58
CA SER A 130 -10.12 -0.52 -31.80
C SER A 130 -9.16 0.59 -32.20
#